data_AF-X6EZY2-F1
#
_entry.id   AF-X6EZY2-F1
#
_cell.length_a   1.000
_cell.length_b   1.000
_cell.length_c   1.000
_cell.angle_alpha   90.00
_cell.angle_beta   90.00
_cell.angle_gamma   90.00
#
_symmetry.space_group_name_H-M   'P 1'
#
loop_
_entity.id
_entity.type
_entity.pdbx_description
1 polymer ?
#
loop_
_entity_poly.entity_id
_entity_poly.type
_entity_poly.pdbx_seq_one_letter_code
_entity_poly.pdbx_strand_id
1 'polypeptide(L)'
;RGGALTGTAASFLLMHAPVFLAIGLIGTNRWLRIASLVLLAGLLLFAGDLLARDFWGSRLFPMSAPIGGTLLIAGWLAIAISAVARPRP
;
A
#
# COMPACT_ATOMS: atom_id res chain seq x y z
N ARG A 1 -9.73 -3.21 24.77
CA ARG A 1 -10.23 -2.57 23.54
C ARG A 1 -9.02 -2.21 22.67
N GLY A 2 -8.44 -3.20 21.99
CA GLY A 2 -7.34 -3.02 21.02
C GLY A 2 -7.71 -3.86 19.81
N GLY A 3 -8.25 -3.23 18.78
CA GLY A 3 -8.87 -3.94 17.66
C GLY A 3 -9.39 -3.02 16.57
N ALA A 4 -9.66 -1.75 16.91
CA ALA A 4 -10.05 -0.74 15.92
C ALA A 4 -8.94 -0.49 14.90
N LEU A 5 -7.67 -0.53 15.34
CA LEU A 5 -6.51 -0.35 14.46
C LEU A 5 -6.27 -1.61 13.62
N THR A 6 -6.42 -2.80 14.20
CA THR A 6 -6.37 -4.06 13.45
C THR A 6 -7.48 -4.14 12.39
N GLY A 7 -8.72 -3.74 12.69
CA GLY A 7 -9.81 -3.69 11.71
C GLY A 7 -9.54 -2.69 10.59
N THR A 8 -8.91 -1.55 10.91
CA THR A 8 -8.46 -0.59 9.89
C THR A 8 -7.37 -1.20 9.01
N ALA A 9 -6.34 -1.81 9.59
CA ALA A 9 -5.27 -2.48 8.84
C ALA A 9 -5.82 -3.57 7.91
N ALA A 10 -6.73 -4.41 8.39
CA ALA A 10 -7.38 -5.45 7.61
C ALA A 10 -8.17 -4.88 6.43
N SER A 11 -8.94 -3.81 6.65
CA SER A 11 -9.71 -3.14 5.59
C SER A 11 -8.80 -2.59 4.49
N PHE A 12 -7.67 -1.98 4.87
CA PHE A 12 -6.68 -1.49 3.90
C PHE A 12 -6.04 -2.63 3.11
N LEU A 13 -5.65 -3.72 3.76
CA LEU A 13 -5.08 -4.91 3.10
C LEU A 13 -6.07 -5.52 2.10
N LEU A 14 -7.33 -5.71 2.51
CA LEU A 14 -8.38 -6.27 1.65
C LEU A 14 -8.72 -5.36 0.47
N MET A 15 -8.77 -4.04 0.68
CA MET A 15 -9.02 -3.07 -0.39
C MET A 15 -7.92 -3.07 -1.46
N HIS A 16 -6.65 -3.29 -1.07
CA HIS A 16 -5.52 -3.27 -2.00
C HIS A 16 -5.21 -4.64 -2.62
N ALA A 17 -5.66 -5.75 -2.03
CA ALA A 17 -5.40 -7.09 -2.57
C ALA A 17 -5.86 -7.27 -4.04
N PRO A 18 -7.06 -6.82 -4.47
CA PRO A 18 -7.48 -6.88 -5.87
C PRO A 18 -6.57 -6.09 -6.81
N VAL A 19 -5.99 -4.98 -6.34
CA VAL A 19 -5.10 -4.14 -7.14
C VAL A 19 -3.81 -4.90 -7.46
N PHE A 20 -3.19 -5.53 -6.47
CA PHE A 20 -2.00 -6.35 -6.69
C PHE A 20 -2.29 -7.57 -7.58
N LEU A 21 -3.44 -8.21 -7.39
CA LEU A 21 -3.87 -9.34 -8.20
C LEU A 21 -4.06 -8.93 -9.68
N ALA A 22 -4.76 -7.82 -9.95
CA ALA A 22 -4.94 -7.30 -11.30
C ALA A 22 -3.61 -6.92 -11.96
N ILE A 23 -2.71 -6.26 -11.23
CA ILE A 23 -1.36 -5.90 -11.72
C ILE A 23 -0.55 -7.15 -12.08
N GLY A 24 -0.64 -8.21 -11.26
CA GLY A 24 0.02 -9.49 -11.51
C GLY A 24 -0.53 -10.22 -12.74
N LEU A 25 -1.84 -10.18 -12.97
CA LEU A 25 -2.49 -10.85 -14.11
C LEU A 25 -2.28 -10.14 -15.45
N ILE A 26 -2.29 -8.82 -15.48
CA ILE A 26 -2.17 -8.02 -16.72
C ILE A 26 -0.72 -7.98 -17.24
N GLY A 27 0.25 -8.32 -16.40
CA GLY A 27 1.68 -8.26 -16.72
C GLY A 27 2.26 -6.85 -16.49
N THR A 28 3.38 -6.80 -15.78
CA THR A 28 3.98 -5.55 -15.31
C THR A 28 5.07 -5.04 -16.25
N ASN A 29 4.94 -3.79 -16.72
CA ASN A 29 6.09 -3.04 -17.27
C ASN A 29 7.00 -2.57 -16.11
N ARG A 30 8.27 -2.22 -16.38
CA ARG A 30 9.21 -1.79 -15.30
C ARG A 30 8.62 -0.70 -14.40
N TRP A 31 7.90 0.26 -15.00
CA TRP A 31 7.29 1.38 -14.30
C TRP A 31 6.13 0.94 -13.40
N LEU A 32 5.23 0.09 -13.92
CA LEU A 32 4.14 -0.47 -13.13
C LEU A 32 4.64 -1.38 -12.00
N ARG A 33 5.76 -2.09 -12.23
CA ARG A 33 6.41 -2.92 -11.22
C ARG A 33 7.02 -2.08 -10.09
N ILE A 34 7.70 -0.98 -10.42
CA ILE A 34 8.21 -0.04 -9.40
C ILE A 34 7.04 0.58 -8.63
N ALA A 35 6.00 1.04 -9.33
CA ALA A 35 4.83 1.66 -8.71
C ALA A 35 4.09 0.69 -7.76
N SER A 36 3.92 -0.56 -8.17
CA SER A 36 3.32 -1.60 -7.30
C SER A 36 4.22 -1.96 -6.11
N LEU A 37 5.54 -2.01 -6.27
CA LEU A 37 6.45 -2.21 -5.13
C LEU A 37 6.39 -1.05 -4.13
N VAL A 38 6.31 0.19 -4.60
CA VAL A 38 6.12 1.37 -3.75
C VAL A 38 4.79 1.31 -3.01
N LEU A 39 3.71 0.95 -3.71
CA LEU A 39 2.39 0.75 -3.12
C LEU A 39 2.41 -0.34 -2.04
N LEU A 40 3.06 -1.47 -2.32
CA LEU A 40 3.19 -2.60 -1.39
C LEU A 40 3.98 -2.23 -0.15
N ALA A 41 5.12 -1.54 -0.33
CA ALA A 41 5.93 -1.05 0.78
C ALA A 41 5.13 -0.09 1.67
N GLY A 42 4.39 0.85 1.07
CA GLY A 42 3.52 1.78 1.80
C GLY A 42 2.41 1.06 2.58
N LEU A 43 1.76 0.08 1.95
CA LEU A 43 0.70 -0.72 2.57
C LEU A 43 1.23 -1.52 3.77
N LEU A 44 2.37 -2.20 3.61
CA LEU A 44 2.98 -2.99 4.69
C LEU A 44 3.44 -2.10 5.84
N LEU A 45 4.02 -0.94 5.55
CA LEU A 45 4.46 0.01 6.57
C LEU A 45 3.26 0.57 7.35
N PHE A 46 2.18 0.95 6.66
CA PHE A 46 0.98 1.51 7.26
C PHE A 46 0.20 0.47 8.08
N ALA A 47 -0.08 -0.70 7.48
CA ALA A 47 -0.78 -1.78 8.17
C ALA A 47 0.06 -2.34 9.33
N GLY A 48 1.37 -2.49 9.13
CA GLY A 48 2.31 -2.88 10.17
C GLY A 48 2.26 -1.92 11.35
N ASP A 49 2.32 -0.61 11.12
CA ASP A 49 2.26 0.37 12.20
C ASP A 49 0.94 0.31 12.99
N LEU A 50 -0.18 0.14 12.30
CA LEU A 50 -1.49 -0.02 12.95
C LEU A 50 -1.53 -1.27 13.83
N LEU A 51 -0.99 -2.39 13.34
CA LEU A 51 -0.88 -3.63 14.11
C LEU A 51 0.08 -3.47 15.29
N ALA A 52 1.25 -2.87 15.11
CA ALA A 52 2.20 -2.62 16.21
C ALA A 52 1.58 -1.76 17.31
N ARG A 53 0.82 -0.72 16.95
CA ARG A 53 0.08 0.09 17.93
C ARG A 53 -0.97 -0.70 18.67
N ASP A 54 -1.64 -1.64 18.02
CA ASP A 54 -2.71 -2.43 18.60
C ASP A 54 -2.19 -3.58 19.48
N PHE A 55 -1.11 -4.25 19.06
CA PHE A 55 -0.54 -5.42 19.74
C PHE A 55 0.56 -5.06 20.76
N TRP A 56 1.38 -4.04 20.48
CA TRP A 56 2.50 -3.63 21.33
C TRP A 56 2.27 -2.30 22.03
N GLY A 57 1.13 -1.65 21.80
CA GLY A 57 0.81 -0.35 22.41
C GLY A 57 1.73 0.81 21.97
N SER A 58 2.64 0.55 21.04
CA SER A 58 3.68 1.49 20.59
C SER A 58 3.76 1.53 19.07
N ARG A 59 4.30 2.63 18.53
CA ARG A 59 4.48 2.79 17.08
C ARG A 59 5.68 1.96 16.65
N LEU A 60 5.65 1.38 15.44
CA LEU A 60 6.78 0.62 14.90
C LEU A 60 8.03 1.50 14.79
N PHE A 61 7.87 2.72 14.29
CA PHE A 61 8.89 3.77 14.24
C PHE A 61 8.20 5.14 14.31
N PRO A 62 8.87 6.21 14.75
CA PRO A 62 8.34 7.57 14.59
C PRO A 62 8.01 7.84 13.11
N MET A 63 6.82 8.38 12.81
CA MET A 63 6.33 8.65 11.44
C MET A 63 6.06 7.45 10.51
N SER A 64 6.07 6.22 11.01
CA SER A 64 5.65 5.01 10.29
C SER A 64 4.31 5.15 9.52
N ALA A 65 3.22 5.53 10.21
CA ALA A 65 1.91 5.73 9.56
C ALA A 65 1.89 6.88 8.52
N PRO A 66 2.44 8.08 8.81
CA PRO A 66 2.60 9.14 7.80
C PRO A 66 3.37 8.69 6.55
N ILE A 67 4.52 8.03 6.72
CA ILE A 67 5.35 7.54 5.60
C ILE A 67 4.62 6.45 4.81
N GLY A 68 3.90 5.55 5.50
CA GLY A 68 3.12 4.51 4.84
C GLY A 68 1.99 5.10 3.99
N GLY A 69 1.31 6.11 4.52
CA GLY A 69 0.29 6.88 3.80
C GLY A 69 0.84 7.63 2.59
N THR A 70 1.99 8.30 2.71
CA THR A 70 2.59 9.00 1.56
C THR A 70 3.07 8.05 0.48
N LEU A 71 3.63 6.89 0.85
CA LEU A 71 3.99 5.82 -0.09
C LEU A 71 2.77 5.25 -0.81
N LEU A 72 1.63 5.07 -0.12
CA LEU A 72 0.38 4.65 -0.76
C LEU A 72 -0.08 5.67 -1.80
N ILE A 73 -0.09 6.96 -1.46
CA ILE A 73 -0.47 8.04 -2.40
C ILE A 73 0.50 8.06 -3.61
N ALA A 74 1.81 8.00 -3.35
CA ALA A 74 2.82 8.00 -4.40
C ALA A 74 2.70 6.77 -5.32
N GLY A 75 2.45 5.58 -4.75
CA GLY A 75 2.24 4.35 -5.50
C GLY A 75 1.02 4.43 -6.43
N TRP A 76 -0.11 4.94 -5.93
CA TRP A 76 -1.31 5.15 -6.74
C TRP A 76 -1.09 6.15 -7.87
N LEU A 77 -0.43 7.29 -7.59
CA LEU A 77 -0.09 8.26 -8.62
C LEU A 77 0.83 7.65 -9.69
N ALA A 78 1.82 6.87 -9.29
CA ALA A 78 2.73 6.20 -10.24
C ALA A 78 2.00 5.14 -11.08
N ILE A 79 1.05 4.39 -10.50
CA ILE A 79 0.19 3.46 -11.25
C ILE A 79 -0.67 4.23 -12.27
N ALA A 80 -1.32 5.32 -11.85
CA ALA A 80 -2.15 6.14 -12.72
C ALA A 80 -1.35 6.75 -13.88
N ILE A 81 -0.16 7.31 -13.59
CA ILE A 81 0.75 7.82 -14.62
C ILE A 81 1.17 6.70 -15.57
N SER A 82 1.52 5.51 -15.05
CA SER A 82 1.88 4.37 -15.91
C SER A 82 0.72 3.87 -16.76
N ALA A 83 -0.53 4.02 -16.31
CA ALA A 83 -1.71 3.64 -17.07
C ALA A 83 -2.03 4.64 -18.20
N VAL A 84 -1.87 5.94 -17.93
CA VAL A 84 -2.04 7.01 -18.94
C VAL A 84 -0.88 7.02 -19.95
N ALA A 85 0.34 6.79 -19.48
CA ALA A 85 1.54 6.78 -20.30
C ALA A 85 1.74 5.49 -21.12
N ARG A 86 0.97 4.42 -20.85
CA ARG A 86 0.91 3.28 -21.78
C ARG A 86 0.11 3.73 -23.01
N PRO A 87 0.73 3.82 -24.21
CA PRO A 87 -0.04 3.97 -25.43
C PRO A 87 -0.99 2.78 -25.52
N ARG A 88 -2.28 3.06 -25.65
CA ARG A 88 -3.25 2.03 -26.01
C ARG A 88 -2.90 1.58 -27.45
N PRO A 89 -2.69 0.28 -27.72
CA PRO A 89 -2.54 -0.20 -29.08
C PRO A 89 -3.81 0.04 -29.88
#